data_AF-A0A9X2S1B2-F1
#
_entry.id   AF-A0A9X2S1B2-F1
#
_cell.length_a   1.000
_cell.length_b   1.000
_cell.length_c   1.000
_cell.angle_alpha   90.00
_cell.angle_beta   90.00
_cell.angle_gamma   90.00
#
_symmetry.space_group_name_H-M   'P 1'
#
loop_
_entity.id
_entity.type
_entity.pdbx_description
1 polymer ?
#
loop_
_entity_poly.entity_id
_entity_poly.type
_entity_poly.pdbx_seq_one_letter_code
_entity_poly.pdbx_strand_id
1 'polypeptide(L)'
;MSDLYASYKVMEKNEGQAVQTIPSYEVADMMDKKHWEVLRMLDGAKDRKGIAEILADNQMVVSKYFIKSQYKDESGKLNSCYECTKLGCDMLANKMTGEKGILFTAKYVERFNEMVENPLANASKELQAIFMIDRKQQVIEKRVGAIEEKMTVDYELAENLRTAVNSRAVYLLEGKHSEAYKKLSKKLFAELYRDIKGAFKVNSYKNISLKNYDKALNYIEKWKPSEMLQYAIQGANGQVKFEEKAGVTNE
;
A
#
# COMPACT_ATOMS: atom_id res chain seq x y z
N MET A 1 8.75 17.49 5.00
CA MET A 1 7.33 17.21 5.32
C MET A 1 6.74 18.56 5.69
N SER A 2 5.97 19.15 4.78
CA SER A 2 5.64 20.58 4.73
C SER A 2 4.80 21.04 5.92
N ASP A 3 5.11 22.25 6.43
CA ASP A 3 4.47 23.01 7.52
C ASP A 3 2.94 23.19 7.41
N LEU A 4 2.30 22.67 6.36
CA LEU A 4 0.86 22.71 6.15
C LEU A 4 0.07 21.75 7.07
N TYR A 5 0.72 20.71 7.62
CA TYR A 5 0.09 19.82 8.62
C TYR A 5 -0.21 20.52 9.94
N ALA A 6 0.48 21.63 10.24
CA ALA A 6 0.32 22.37 11.49
C ALA A 6 -0.88 23.34 11.50
N SER A 7 -1.51 23.62 10.34
CA SER A 7 -2.64 24.56 10.26
C SER A 7 -4.00 23.94 10.57
N TYR A 8 -4.08 22.61 10.62
CA TYR A 8 -5.18 21.94 11.28
C TYR A 8 -4.93 22.00 12.79
N LYS A 9 -5.93 22.45 13.55
CA LYS A 9 -6.02 22.18 15.00
C LYS A 9 -6.16 20.66 15.20
N VAL A 10 -5.09 19.93 14.95
CA VAL A 10 -4.87 18.60 15.49
C VAL A 10 -4.66 18.86 16.96
N MET A 11 -5.68 18.60 17.77
CA MET A 11 -5.52 18.52 19.20
C MET A 11 -4.50 17.41 19.46
N GLU A 12 -3.26 17.79 19.73
CA GLU A 12 -2.21 16.88 20.18
C GLU A 12 -2.61 16.33 21.56
N LYS A 13 -3.38 15.24 21.54
CA LYS A 13 -3.51 14.23 22.60
C LYS A 13 -4.56 13.20 22.15
N ASN A 14 -4.08 12.21 21.39
CA ASN A 14 -4.59 10.87 21.12
C ASN A 14 -4.42 10.51 19.62
N GLU A 15 -3.28 9.90 19.30
CA GLU A 15 -3.12 8.93 18.21
C GLU A 15 -3.60 9.30 16.79
N GLY A 16 -3.55 10.57 16.38
CA GLY A 16 -3.75 10.93 14.96
C GLY A 16 -5.10 10.53 14.34
N GLN A 17 -6.11 10.19 15.15
CA GLN A 17 -7.46 9.91 14.68
C GLN A 17 -8.26 11.22 14.62
N ALA A 18 -8.71 11.59 13.43
CA ALA A 18 -9.75 12.59 13.26
C ALA A 18 -11.03 12.08 13.95
N VAL A 19 -11.35 12.64 15.12
CA VAL A 19 -12.59 12.29 15.85
C VAL A 19 -13.75 12.92 15.10
N GLN A 20 -14.66 12.10 14.58
CA GLN A 20 -15.89 12.58 13.96
C GLN A 20 -16.80 13.20 15.02
N THR A 21 -17.31 14.40 14.75
CA THR A 21 -18.20 15.15 15.64
C THR A 21 -19.38 15.73 14.88
N ILE A 22 -20.48 15.94 15.61
CA ILE A 22 -21.66 16.68 15.15
C ILE A 22 -21.74 17.97 15.98
N PRO A 23 -21.87 19.15 15.37
CA PRO A 23 -21.94 20.40 16.11
C PRO A 23 -23.24 20.50 16.90
N SER A 24 -23.21 21.17 18.05
CA SER A 24 -24.31 21.16 19.01
C SER A 24 -25.59 21.84 18.53
N TYR A 25 -25.52 22.68 17.50
CA TYR A 25 -26.71 23.23 16.84
C TYR A 25 -27.43 22.18 15.99
N GLU A 26 -26.68 21.34 15.26
CA GLU A 26 -27.25 20.21 14.50
C GLU A 26 -27.81 19.15 15.45
N VAL A 27 -27.10 18.88 16.56
CA VAL A 27 -27.61 18.02 17.64
C VAL A 27 -28.92 18.57 18.21
N ALA A 28 -29.05 19.88 18.40
CA ALA A 28 -30.27 20.50 18.88
C ALA A 28 -31.46 20.26 17.93
N ASP A 29 -31.22 20.37 16.62
CA ASP A 29 -32.23 20.06 15.60
C ASP A 29 -32.63 18.57 15.63
N MET A 30 -31.67 17.66 15.82
CA MET A 30 -31.96 16.22 15.96
C MET A 30 -32.81 15.94 17.22
N MET A 31 -32.54 16.65 18.31
CA MET A 31 -33.26 16.57 19.59
C MET A 31 -34.62 17.29 19.59
N ASP A 32 -34.95 18.03 18.52
CA ASP A 32 -36.14 18.90 18.45
C ASP A 32 -36.15 19.93 19.61
N LYS A 33 -35.02 20.62 19.78
CA LYS A 33 -34.76 21.63 20.81
C LYS A 33 -34.11 22.87 20.22
N LYS A 34 -34.24 24.01 20.91
CA LYS A 34 -33.46 25.20 20.56
C LYS A 34 -32.00 25.01 20.99
N HIS A 35 -31.06 25.53 20.20
CA HIS A 35 -29.62 25.39 20.47
C HIS A 35 -29.21 25.85 21.88
N TRP A 36 -29.77 26.95 22.37
CA TRP A 36 -29.51 27.45 23.73
C TRP A 36 -29.94 26.48 24.82
N GLU A 37 -30.97 25.65 24.60
CA GLU A 37 -31.38 24.62 25.57
C GLU A 37 -30.31 23.53 25.69
N VAL A 38 -29.74 23.11 24.56
CA VAL A 38 -28.65 22.13 24.53
C VAL A 38 -27.39 22.72 25.19
N LEU A 39 -27.04 23.97 24.90
CA LEU A 39 -25.94 24.65 25.60
C LEU A 39 -26.18 24.70 27.12
N ARG A 40 -27.40 25.04 27.55
CA ARG A 40 -27.76 25.03 28.98
C ARG A 40 -27.70 23.62 29.60
N MET A 41 -27.98 22.56 28.84
CA MET A 41 -27.80 21.17 29.31
C MET A 41 -26.31 20.84 29.51
N LEU A 42 -25.44 21.31 28.63
CA LEU A 42 -24.00 21.05 28.66
C LEU A 42 -23.27 21.91 29.69
N ASP A 43 -23.48 23.23 29.66
CA ASP A 43 -22.83 24.23 30.53
C ASP A 43 -23.50 24.37 31.90
N GLY A 44 -24.79 24.03 32.01
CA GLY A 44 -25.57 24.24 33.23
C GLY A 44 -26.19 25.63 33.31
N ALA A 45 -26.67 25.98 34.50
CA ALA A 45 -27.21 27.29 34.84
C ALA A 45 -26.89 27.60 36.31
N LYS A 46 -27.25 28.81 36.79
CA LYS A 46 -26.97 29.24 38.17
C LYS A 46 -27.51 28.28 39.23
N ASP A 47 -28.57 27.56 38.91
CA ASP A 47 -29.33 26.67 39.79
C ASP A 47 -29.03 25.18 39.57
N ARG A 48 -28.23 24.82 38.55
CA ARG A 48 -27.97 23.41 38.19
C ARG A 48 -26.65 23.24 37.45
N LYS A 49 -25.91 22.20 37.83
CA LYS A 49 -24.69 21.80 37.13
C LYS A 49 -25.01 21.25 35.73
N GLY A 50 -24.16 21.61 34.76
CA GLY A 50 -24.19 21.08 33.40
C GLY A 50 -23.53 19.72 33.29
N ILE A 51 -23.77 19.01 32.18
CA ILE A 51 -23.12 17.71 31.93
C ILE A 51 -21.59 17.86 31.89
N ALA A 52 -21.07 18.91 31.27
CA ALA A 52 -19.62 19.14 31.17
C ALA A 52 -18.99 19.37 32.55
N GLU A 53 -19.65 20.13 33.42
CA GLU A 53 -19.20 20.37 34.80
C GLU A 53 -19.25 19.09 35.64
N ILE A 54 -20.36 18.34 35.57
CA ILE A 54 -20.50 17.05 36.28
C ILE A 54 -19.39 16.07 35.88
N LEU A 55 -19.07 15.98 34.58
CA LEU A 55 -17.98 15.13 34.10
C LEU A 55 -16.64 15.59 34.65
N ALA A 56 -16.35 16.90 34.60
CA ALA A 56 -15.10 17.45 35.11
C ALA A 56 -14.93 17.21 36.62
N ASP A 57 -15.97 17.44 37.43
CA ASP A 57 -15.96 17.23 38.88
C ASP A 57 -15.69 15.77 39.27
N ASN A 58 -16.08 14.82 38.42
CA ASN A 58 -15.89 13.39 38.63
C ASN A 58 -14.65 12.84 37.89
N GLN A 59 -13.67 13.70 37.57
CA GLN A 59 -12.39 13.33 36.95
C GLN A 59 -12.53 12.66 35.56
N MET A 60 -13.64 12.90 34.86
CA MET A 60 -13.87 12.42 33.50
C MET A 60 -13.31 13.42 32.48
N VAL A 61 -12.73 12.92 31.39
CA VAL A 61 -12.20 13.76 30.30
C VAL A 61 -13.35 14.28 29.44
N VAL A 62 -13.77 15.53 29.67
CA VAL A 62 -14.91 16.17 28.97
C VAL A 62 -14.75 16.14 27.45
N SER A 63 -13.53 16.35 26.93
CA SER A 63 -13.25 16.36 25.49
C SER A 63 -13.46 15.00 24.81
N LYS A 64 -13.58 13.89 25.55
CA LYS A 64 -14.01 12.60 25.00
C LYS A 64 -15.48 12.59 24.61
N TYR A 65 -16.27 13.51 25.14
CA TYR A 65 -17.72 13.61 24.94
C TYR A 65 -18.08 14.88 24.16
N PHE A 66 -17.63 16.03 24.68
CA PHE A 66 -17.98 17.37 24.19
C PHE A 66 -16.73 18.24 24.10
N ILE A 67 -16.48 18.84 22.93
CA ILE A 67 -15.33 19.72 22.71
C ILE A 67 -15.85 21.14 22.50
N LYS A 68 -15.42 22.10 23.32
CA LYS A 68 -15.81 23.51 23.15
C LYS A 68 -15.35 24.04 21.80
N SER A 69 -16.27 24.68 21.08
CA SER A 69 -16.04 25.26 19.76
C SER A 69 -16.82 26.57 19.59
N GLN A 70 -16.64 27.22 18.45
CA GLN A 70 -17.38 28.43 18.08
C GLN A 70 -17.73 28.35 16.60
N TYR A 71 -18.88 28.90 16.23
CA TYR A 71 -19.29 29.03 14.84
C TYR A 71 -19.72 30.47 14.56
N LYS A 72 -19.61 30.85 13.29
CA LYS A 72 -20.07 32.15 12.81
C LYS A 72 -21.45 31.97 12.20
N ASP A 73 -22.43 32.75 12.67
CA ASP A 73 -23.77 32.74 12.09
C ASP A 73 -23.85 33.60 10.81
N GLU A 74 -25.03 33.62 10.19
CA GLU A 74 -25.32 34.41 8.98
C GLU A 74 -25.15 35.92 9.21
N SER A 75 -25.32 36.40 10.45
CA SER A 75 -25.09 37.80 10.84
C SER A 75 -23.62 38.13 11.04
N GLY A 76 -22.74 37.13 10.98
CA GLY A 76 -21.31 37.24 11.20
C GLY A 76 -20.90 37.24 12.68
N LYS A 77 -21.83 37.00 13.59
CA LYS A 77 -21.57 36.93 15.03
C LYS A 77 -20.96 35.57 15.38
N LEU A 78 -19.94 35.60 16.24
CA LEU A 78 -19.35 34.40 16.82
C LEU A 78 -20.25 33.90 17.96
N ASN A 79 -20.77 32.69 17.82
CA ASN A 79 -21.59 32.02 18.81
C ASN A 79 -20.86 30.79 19.34
N SER A 80 -21.02 30.53 20.64
CA SER A 80 -20.43 29.35 21.29
C SER A 80 -21.20 28.09 20.90
N CYS A 81 -20.47 27.02 20.62
CA CYS A 81 -21.05 25.70 20.40
C CYS A 81 -20.16 24.60 21.01
N TYR A 82 -20.60 23.36 20.89
CA TYR A 82 -19.83 22.18 21.22
C TYR A 82 -19.78 21.28 20.00
N GLU A 83 -18.63 20.67 19.76
CA GLU A 83 -18.52 19.51 18.89
C GLU A 83 -18.83 18.26 19.72
N CYS A 84 -19.96 17.62 19.41
CA CYS A 84 -20.44 16.43 20.11
C CYS A 84 -19.89 15.18 19.42
N THR A 85 -19.12 14.38 20.15
CA THR A 85 -18.68 13.05 19.69
C THR A 85 -19.85 12.07 19.71
N LYS A 86 -19.68 10.87 19.13
CA LYS A 86 -20.67 9.79 19.25
C LYS A 86 -21.01 9.48 20.71
N LEU A 87 -20.01 9.41 21.59
CA LEU A 87 -20.20 9.22 23.04
C LEU A 87 -20.97 10.38 23.69
N GLY A 88 -20.75 11.60 23.22
CA GLY A 88 -21.50 12.78 23.65
C GLY A 88 -22.98 12.68 23.28
N CYS A 89 -23.28 12.24 22.05
CA CYS A 89 -24.65 12.00 21.60
C CYS A 89 -25.31 10.85 22.39
N ASP A 90 -24.61 9.74 22.62
CA ASP A 90 -25.10 8.63 23.46
C ASP A 90 -25.47 9.13 24.88
N MET A 91 -24.65 10.02 25.44
CA MET A 91 -24.89 10.61 26.76
C MET A 91 -26.14 11.50 26.78
N LEU A 92 -26.35 12.30 25.73
CA LEU A 92 -27.55 13.13 25.58
C LEU A 92 -28.79 12.27 25.36
N ALA A 93 -28.68 11.21 24.56
CA ALA A 93 -29.78 10.28 24.28
C ALA A 93 -30.25 9.56 25.54
N ASN A 94 -29.33 9.10 26.39
CA ASN A 94 -29.63 8.47 27.68
C ASN A 94 -30.34 9.40 28.68
N LYS A 95 -30.30 10.71 28.46
CA LYS A 95 -31.02 11.72 29.27
C LYS A 95 -32.40 12.05 28.70
N MET A 96 -32.72 11.54 27.51
CA MET A 96 -34.04 11.65 26.88
C MET A 96 -34.82 10.35 27.09
N THR A 97 -36.14 10.47 27.24
CA THR A 97 -37.03 9.32 27.40
C THR A 97 -38.21 9.44 26.45
N GLY A 98 -38.79 8.30 26.05
CA GLY A 98 -39.95 8.25 25.16
C GLY A 98 -39.57 8.46 23.68
N GLU A 99 -40.60 8.76 22.87
CA GLU A 99 -40.50 8.84 21.41
C GLU A 99 -39.37 9.76 20.92
N LYS A 100 -39.19 10.94 21.55
CA LYS A 100 -38.14 11.89 21.18
C LYS A 100 -36.73 11.33 21.37
N GLY A 101 -36.49 10.52 22.40
CA GLY A 101 -35.18 9.88 22.64
C GLY A 101 -34.86 8.82 21.60
N ILE A 102 -35.86 8.03 21.20
CA ILE A 102 -35.72 7.02 20.14
C ILE A 102 -35.39 7.70 18.80
N LEU A 103 -36.13 8.75 18.44
CA LEU A 103 -35.91 9.50 17.21
C LEU A 103 -34.54 10.18 17.18
N PHE A 104 -34.11 10.81 18.28
CA PHE A 104 -32.77 11.38 18.37
C PHE A 104 -31.70 10.31 18.15
N THR A 105 -31.87 9.13 18.78
CA THR A 105 -30.95 8.00 18.65
C THR A 105 -30.81 7.53 17.21
N ALA A 106 -31.93 7.34 16.50
CA ALA A 106 -31.90 7.00 15.09
C ALA A 106 -31.16 8.06 14.26
N LYS A 107 -31.51 9.34 14.42
CA LYS A 107 -30.93 10.45 13.64
C LYS A 107 -29.42 10.58 13.80
N TYR A 108 -28.89 10.59 15.03
CA TYR A 108 -27.44 10.77 15.21
C TYR A 108 -26.67 9.52 14.76
N VAL A 109 -27.21 8.31 14.95
CA VAL A 109 -26.58 7.08 14.48
C VAL A 109 -26.49 7.05 12.96
N GLU A 110 -27.57 7.37 12.25
CA GLU A 110 -27.57 7.50 10.79
C GLU A 110 -26.57 8.56 10.34
N ARG A 111 -26.56 9.73 10.98
CA ARG A 111 -25.61 10.80 10.66
C ARG A 111 -24.14 10.38 10.81
N PHE A 112 -23.79 9.65 11.88
CA PHE A 112 -22.43 9.13 12.04
C PHE A 112 -22.12 8.03 11.00
N ASN A 113 -23.10 7.20 10.63
CA ASN A 113 -22.90 6.19 9.59
C ASN A 113 -22.65 6.85 8.23
N GLU A 114 -23.38 7.91 7.87
CA GLU A 114 -23.12 8.71 6.67
C GLU A 114 -21.72 9.33 6.67
N MET A 115 -21.25 9.81 7.83
CA MET A 115 -19.88 10.32 7.98
C MET A 115 -18.82 9.21 7.84
N VAL A 116 -19.15 7.95 8.11
CA VAL A 116 -18.26 6.80 7.91
C VAL A 116 -18.27 6.32 6.46
N GLU A 117 -19.43 6.31 5.80
CA GLU A 117 -19.57 5.93 4.39
C GLU A 117 -19.00 7.00 3.45
N ASN A 118 -19.10 8.27 3.85
CA ASN A 118 -18.53 9.40 3.11
C ASN A 118 -17.67 10.28 4.03
N PRO A 119 -16.47 9.81 4.45
CA PRO A 119 -15.58 10.52 5.37
C PRO A 119 -15.05 11.85 4.83
N LEU A 120 -15.36 12.16 3.57
CA LEU A 120 -14.95 13.36 2.86
C LEU A 120 -16.09 14.36 2.64
N ALA A 121 -17.35 14.02 2.94
CA ALA A 121 -18.49 14.93 2.74
C ALA A 121 -18.33 16.26 3.50
N ASN A 122 -17.72 16.22 4.68
CA ASN A 122 -17.46 17.40 5.51
C ASN A 122 -16.04 17.97 5.31
N ALA A 123 -15.21 17.38 4.44
CA ALA A 123 -13.87 17.88 4.13
C ALA A 123 -13.95 19.04 3.11
N SER A 124 -12.97 19.94 3.14
CA SER A 124 -12.89 21.03 2.14
C SER A 124 -12.78 20.46 0.72
N LYS A 125 -13.26 21.19 -0.29
CA LYS A 125 -13.23 20.73 -1.69
C LYS A 125 -11.80 20.43 -2.16
N GLU A 126 -10.83 21.19 -1.67
CA GLU A 126 -9.41 21.01 -1.93
C GLU A 126 -8.92 19.67 -1.35
N LEU A 127 -9.32 19.33 -0.13
CA LEU A 127 -8.96 18.07 0.51
C LEU A 127 -9.66 16.87 -0.15
N GLN A 128 -10.93 17.01 -0.53
CA GLN A 128 -11.65 16.02 -1.33
C GLN A 128 -10.90 15.72 -2.64
N ALA A 129 -10.44 16.76 -3.34
CA ALA A 129 -9.66 16.61 -4.56
C ALA A 129 -8.33 15.88 -4.33
N ILE A 130 -7.61 16.20 -3.24
CA ILE A 130 -6.35 15.52 -2.87
C ILE A 130 -6.59 14.03 -2.63
N PHE A 131 -7.59 13.66 -1.83
CA PHE A 131 -7.90 12.24 -1.58
C PHE A 131 -8.36 11.51 -2.83
N MET A 132 -9.12 12.16 -3.72
CA MET A 132 -9.47 11.57 -5.01
C MET A 132 -8.25 11.35 -5.90
N ILE A 133 -7.27 12.26 -5.88
CA ILE A 133 -6.00 12.11 -6.59
C ILE A 133 -5.20 10.95 -5.98
N ASP A 134 -5.06 10.88 -4.66
CA ASP A 134 -4.35 9.80 -3.96
C ASP A 134 -4.97 8.43 -4.27
N ARG A 135 -6.31 8.33 -4.21
CA ARG A 135 -7.01 7.08 -4.56
C ARG A 135 -6.79 6.68 -6.01
N LYS A 136 -6.80 7.65 -6.94
CA LYS A 136 -6.47 7.41 -8.34
C LYS A 136 -5.01 6.98 -8.49
N GLN A 137 -4.08 7.59 -7.75
CA GLN A 137 -2.66 7.27 -7.74
C GLN A 137 -2.44 5.82 -7.28
N GLN A 138 -3.05 5.39 -6.17
CA GLN A 138 -2.95 4.01 -5.69
C GLN A 138 -3.50 2.99 -6.71
N VAL A 139 -4.60 3.32 -7.40
CA VAL A 139 -5.15 2.46 -8.46
C VAL A 139 -4.20 2.40 -9.67
N ILE A 140 -3.60 3.53 -10.06
CA ILE A 140 -2.62 3.59 -11.14
C ILE A 140 -1.40 2.75 -10.78
N GLU A 141 -0.84 2.89 -9.58
CA GLU A 141 0.32 2.13 -9.12
C GLU A 141 0.08 0.62 -9.13
N LYS A 142 -1.09 0.16 -8.67
CA LYS A 142 -1.48 -1.26 -8.76
C LYS A 142 -1.57 -1.74 -10.21
N ARG A 143 -2.12 -0.92 -11.11
CA ARG A 143 -2.23 -1.26 -12.53
C ARG A 143 -0.87 -1.29 -13.22
N VAL A 144 0.00 -0.32 -12.93
CA VAL A 144 1.36 -0.25 -13.44
C VAL A 144 2.14 -1.49 -12.99
N GLY A 145 2.11 -1.84 -11.70
CA GLY A 145 2.78 -3.04 -11.21
C GLY A 145 2.29 -4.33 -11.87
N ALA A 146 0.98 -4.45 -12.14
CA ALA A 146 0.43 -5.60 -12.85
C ALA A 146 0.83 -5.65 -14.33
N ILE A 147 1.05 -4.49 -14.97
CA ILE A 147 1.58 -4.40 -16.34
C ILE A 147 3.05 -4.79 -16.34
N GLU A 148 3.87 -4.28 -15.43
CA GLU A 148 5.28 -4.62 -15.30
C GLU A 148 5.52 -6.12 -15.08
N GLU A 149 4.65 -6.76 -14.30
CA GLU A 149 4.73 -8.20 -14.07
C GLU A 149 4.40 -9.02 -15.34
N LYS A 150 3.46 -8.54 -16.16
CA LYS A 150 3.02 -9.21 -17.39
C LYS A 150 3.82 -8.83 -18.63
N MET A 151 4.60 -7.76 -18.58
CA MET A 151 5.39 -7.30 -19.71
C MET A 151 6.53 -8.28 -19.96
N THR A 152 6.47 -8.97 -21.09
CA THR A 152 7.53 -9.85 -21.54
C THR A 152 8.71 -9.04 -22.07
N VAL A 153 9.89 -9.64 -21.99
CA VAL A 153 11.12 -9.17 -22.63
C VAL A 153 10.84 -8.91 -24.13
N ASP A 154 11.18 -7.71 -24.60
CA ASP A 154 11.07 -7.34 -26.01
C ASP A 154 12.12 -8.05 -26.88
N TYR A 155 12.10 -7.81 -28.19
CA TYR A 155 12.99 -8.50 -29.12
C TYR A 155 14.48 -8.27 -28.82
N GLU A 156 14.86 -7.04 -28.48
CA GLU A 156 16.25 -6.65 -28.22
C GLU A 156 16.77 -7.33 -26.96
N LEU A 157 16.01 -7.26 -25.88
CA LEU A 157 16.39 -7.89 -24.61
C LEU A 157 16.41 -9.43 -24.72
N ALA A 158 15.54 -10.03 -25.53
CA ALA A 158 15.60 -11.47 -25.80
C ALA A 158 16.90 -11.85 -26.53
N GLU A 159 17.40 -10.98 -27.40
CA GLU A 159 18.65 -11.20 -28.11
C GLU A 159 19.88 -11.07 -27.19
N ASN A 160 19.80 -10.19 -26.19
CA ASN A 160 20.81 -10.11 -25.13
C ASN A 160 20.87 -11.40 -24.31
N LEU A 161 19.73 -11.97 -23.93
CA LEU A 161 19.67 -13.27 -23.24
C LEU A 161 20.27 -14.39 -24.10
N ARG A 162 19.96 -14.41 -25.41
CA ARG A 162 20.54 -15.38 -26.36
C ARG A 162 22.07 -15.24 -26.42
N THR A 163 22.56 -14.01 -26.45
CA THR A 163 23.99 -13.70 -26.47
C THR A 163 24.69 -14.13 -25.18
N ALA A 164 24.06 -13.90 -24.03
CA ALA A 164 24.56 -14.37 -22.73
C ALA A 164 24.63 -15.91 -22.67
N VAL A 165 23.59 -16.60 -23.15
CA VAL A 165 23.55 -18.07 -23.26
C VAL A 165 24.69 -18.59 -24.13
N ASN A 166 24.87 -18.01 -25.31
CA ASN A 166 25.95 -18.40 -26.23
C ASN A 166 27.33 -18.19 -25.59
N SER A 167 27.53 -17.03 -24.95
CA SER A 167 28.79 -16.69 -24.30
C SER A 167 29.12 -17.66 -23.16
N ARG A 168 28.12 -17.98 -22.33
CA ARG A 168 28.28 -18.95 -21.25
C ARG A 168 28.60 -20.35 -21.77
N ALA A 169 27.88 -20.82 -22.79
CA ALA A 169 28.09 -22.14 -23.36
C ALA A 169 29.50 -22.27 -23.98
N VAL A 170 29.94 -21.27 -24.74
CA VAL A 170 31.29 -21.24 -25.32
C VAL A 170 32.36 -21.24 -24.24
N TYR A 171 32.17 -20.47 -23.16
CA TYR A 171 33.09 -20.45 -22.02
C TYR A 171 33.23 -21.84 -21.38
N LEU A 172 32.10 -22.50 -21.09
CA LEU A 172 32.09 -23.83 -20.45
C LEU A 172 32.69 -24.93 -21.33
N LEU A 173 32.61 -24.78 -22.65
CA LEU A 173 33.18 -25.72 -23.62
C LEU A 173 34.66 -25.43 -23.95
N GLU A 174 35.26 -24.39 -23.37
CA GLU A 174 36.63 -23.92 -23.66
C GLU A 174 36.82 -23.43 -25.12
N GLY A 175 35.78 -22.83 -25.71
CA GLY A 175 35.85 -22.19 -27.04
C GLY A 175 35.02 -22.87 -28.13
N LYS A 176 34.79 -22.16 -29.26
CA LYS A 176 33.95 -22.65 -30.37
C LYS A 176 34.60 -23.75 -31.22
N HIS A 177 35.93 -23.85 -31.17
CA HIS A 177 36.70 -24.83 -31.94
C HIS A 177 37.12 -26.03 -31.09
N SER A 178 36.77 -26.05 -29.81
CA SER A 178 37.13 -27.15 -28.91
C SER A 178 36.43 -28.45 -29.31
N GLU A 179 37.01 -29.56 -28.90
CA GLU A 179 36.47 -30.88 -29.20
C GLU A 179 35.17 -31.13 -28.43
N ALA A 180 35.10 -30.64 -27.20
CA ALA A 180 33.86 -30.60 -26.44
C ALA A 180 32.76 -29.80 -27.16
N TYR A 181 33.09 -28.67 -27.80
CA TYR A 181 32.08 -27.91 -28.55
C TYR A 181 31.51 -28.70 -29.72
N LYS A 182 32.35 -29.38 -30.50
CA LYS A 182 31.91 -30.19 -31.63
C LYS A 182 31.00 -31.35 -31.19
N LYS A 183 31.36 -32.04 -30.11
CA LYS A 183 30.69 -33.27 -29.66
C LYS A 183 29.49 -33.03 -28.74
N LEU A 184 29.56 -32.01 -27.87
CA LEU A 184 28.67 -31.86 -26.72
C LEU A 184 27.82 -30.57 -26.73
N SER A 185 28.09 -29.60 -27.62
CA SER A 185 27.35 -28.33 -27.67
C SER A 185 25.83 -28.51 -27.71
N LYS A 186 25.32 -29.41 -28.56
CA LYS A 186 23.87 -29.68 -28.67
C LYS A 186 23.26 -30.11 -27.33
N LYS A 187 23.96 -30.96 -26.56
CA LYS A 187 23.51 -31.42 -25.24
C LYS A 187 23.57 -30.29 -24.22
N LEU A 188 24.66 -29.53 -24.21
CA LEU A 188 24.85 -28.40 -23.30
C LEU A 188 23.78 -27.32 -23.50
N PHE A 189 23.53 -26.90 -24.73
CA PHE A 189 22.50 -25.90 -25.03
C PHE A 189 21.10 -26.41 -24.65
N ALA A 190 20.79 -27.68 -24.94
CA ALA A 190 19.50 -28.26 -24.58
C ALA A 190 19.27 -28.26 -23.06
N GLU A 191 20.31 -28.55 -22.28
CA GLU A 191 20.27 -28.50 -20.82
C GLU A 191 20.11 -27.07 -20.29
N LEU A 192 20.97 -26.15 -20.73
CA LEU A 192 20.93 -24.74 -20.33
C LEU A 192 19.56 -24.09 -20.64
N TYR A 193 19.01 -24.27 -21.84
CA TYR A 193 17.69 -23.75 -22.17
C TYR A 193 16.56 -24.40 -21.37
N ARG A 194 16.67 -25.68 -21.02
CA ARG A 194 15.70 -26.36 -20.16
C ARG A 194 15.72 -25.76 -18.76
N ASP A 195 16.91 -25.54 -18.21
CA ASP A 195 17.10 -25.04 -16.86
C ASP A 195 16.67 -23.58 -16.73
N ILE A 196 16.95 -22.73 -17.72
CA ILE A 196 16.44 -21.34 -17.75
C ILE A 196 14.91 -21.35 -17.73
N LYS A 197 14.28 -22.15 -18.59
CA LYS A 197 12.82 -22.27 -18.63
C LYS A 197 12.24 -22.77 -17.30
N GLY A 198 12.90 -23.75 -16.68
CA GLY A 198 12.51 -24.29 -15.38
C GLY A 198 12.63 -23.26 -14.25
N ALA A 199 13.78 -22.58 -14.15
CA ALA A 199 14.06 -21.59 -13.11
C ALA A 199 13.08 -20.40 -13.15
N PHE A 200 12.73 -19.94 -14.35
CA PHE A 200 11.82 -18.80 -14.53
C PHE A 200 10.35 -19.21 -14.76
N LYS A 201 10.05 -20.53 -14.77
CA LYS A 201 8.71 -21.09 -15.01
C LYS A 201 8.05 -20.58 -16.30
N VAL A 202 8.82 -20.54 -17.38
CA VAL A 202 8.37 -20.04 -18.69
C VAL A 202 8.55 -21.08 -19.79
N ASN A 203 7.68 -21.01 -20.80
CA ASN A 203 7.68 -21.92 -21.95
C ASN A 203 8.85 -21.65 -22.90
N SER A 204 9.35 -20.41 -22.88
CA SER A 204 10.42 -19.88 -23.71
C SER A 204 11.17 -18.82 -22.93
N TYR A 205 12.50 -18.74 -23.10
CA TYR A 205 13.31 -17.68 -22.50
C TYR A 205 12.88 -16.28 -22.98
N LYS A 206 12.25 -16.18 -24.16
CA LYS A 206 11.68 -14.93 -24.69
C LYS A 206 10.45 -14.46 -23.91
N ASN A 207 9.84 -15.33 -23.11
CA ASN A 207 8.66 -15.02 -22.30
C ASN A 207 9.04 -14.68 -20.85
N ILE A 208 10.33 -14.56 -20.53
CA ILE A 208 10.77 -14.02 -19.24
C ILE A 208 10.18 -12.60 -19.12
N SER A 209 9.65 -12.24 -17.95
CA SER A 209 9.14 -10.89 -17.72
C SER A 209 10.27 -9.89 -17.53
N LEU A 210 10.07 -8.62 -17.89
CA LEU A 210 11.11 -7.58 -17.76
C LEU A 210 11.64 -7.49 -16.32
N LYS A 211 10.76 -7.61 -15.32
CA LYS A 211 11.12 -7.63 -13.89
C LYS A 211 12.15 -8.72 -13.52
N ASN A 212 12.19 -9.80 -14.29
CA ASN A 212 13.10 -10.92 -14.06
C ASN A 212 14.30 -10.93 -15.01
N TYR A 213 14.44 -9.92 -15.89
CA TYR A 213 15.49 -9.85 -16.89
C TYR A 213 16.91 -9.89 -16.28
N ASP A 214 17.20 -9.01 -15.32
CA ASP A 214 18.52 -8.95 -14.67
C ASP A 214 18.84 -10.23 -13.90
N LYS A 215 17.82 -10.82 -13.28
CA LYS A 215 17.95 -12.12 -12.59
C LYS A 215 18.27 -13.24 -13.58
N ALA A 216 17.68 -13.22 -14.78
CA ALA A 216 17.96 -14.20 -15.83
C ALA A 216 19.39 -14.07 -16.36
N LEU A 217 19.89 -12.86 -16.58
CA LEU A 217 21.30 -12.64 -16.96
C LEU A 217 22.25 -13.20 -15.91
N ASN A 218 22.03 -12.87 -14.63
CA ASN A 218 22.85 -13.35 -13.52
C ASN A 218 22.80 -14.90 -13.40
N TYR A 219 21.62 -15.48 -13.59
CA TYR A 219 21.44 -16.93 -13.61
C TYR A 219 22.26 -17.58 -14.72
N ILE A 220 22.17 -17.07 -15.95
CA ILE A 220 22.91 -17.57 -17.11
C ILE A 220 24.42 -17.47 -16.86
N GLU A 221 24.90 -16.34 -16.35
CA GLU A 221 26.31 -16.11 -16.06
C GLU A 221 26.88 -17.16 -15.07
N LYS A 222 26.10 -17.53 -14.06
CA LYS A 222 26.51 -18.48 -13.01
C LYS A 222 26.19 -19.94 -13.32
N TRP A 223 25.36 -20.20 -14.32
CA TRP A 223 24.87 -21.55 -14.62
C TRP A 223 26.01 -22.54 -14.87
N LYS A 224 25.87 -23.76 -14.38
CA LYS A 224 26.80 -24.87 -14.61
C LYS A 224 26.02 -26.09 -15.10
N PRO A 225 26.59 -26.90 -16.00
CA PRO A 225 25.97 -28.13 -16.44
C PRO A 225 25.94 -29.17 -15.30
N SER A 226 25.12 -30.20 -15.48
CA SER A 226 25.15 -31.40 -14.64
C SER A 226 26.56 -31.98 -14.54
N GLU A 227 26.86 -32.59 -13.40
CA GLU A 227 28.18 -33.18 -13.14
C GLU A 227 28.58 -34.16 -14.25
N MET A 228 27.65 -35.00 -14.69
CA MET A 228 27.88 -35.93 -15.80
C MET A 228 28.32 -35.23 -17.09
N LEU A 229 27.65 -34.14 -17.47
CA LEU A 229 28.02 -33.39 -18.67
C LEU A 229 29.31 -32.60 -18.47
N GLN A 230 29.57 -32.10 -17.26
CA GLN A 230 30.82 -31.45 -16.89
C GLN A 230 32.03 -32.40 -17.05
N TYR A 231 31.93 -33.63 -16.52
CA TYR A 231 32.96 -34.65 -16.69
C TYR A 231 33.15 -35.04 -18.16
N ALA A 232 32.07 -35.15 -18.93
CA ALA A 232 32.16 -35.43 -20.37
C ALA A 232 32.90 -34.33 -21.15
N ILE A 233 32.69 -33.06 -20.81
CA ILE A 233 33.40 -31.92 -21.41
C ILE A 233 34.90 -32.00 -21.10
N GLN A 234 35.25 -32.23 -19.83
CA GLN A 234 36.63 -32.38 -19.39
C GLN A 234 37.32 -33.56 -20.10
N GLY A 235 36.65 -34.69 -20.23
CA GLY A 235 37.15 -35.85 -20.97
C GLY A 235 37.38 -35.55 -22.45
N ALA A 236 36.41 -34.92 -23.12
CA ALA A 236 36.50 -34.60 -24.55
C ALA A 236 37.66 -33.64 -24.87
N ASN A 237 37.87 -32.61 -24.05
CA ASN A 237 39.00 -31.69 -24.24
C ASN A 237 40.33 -32.26 -23.73
N GLY A 238 40.30 -33.14 -22.73
CA GLY A 238 41.48 -33.78 -22.14
C GLY A 238 42.13 -34.83 -23.05
N GLN A 239 41.32 -35.62 -23.78
CA GLN A 239 41.82 -36.63 -24.72
C GLN A 239 42.68 -36.02 -25.83
N VAL A 240 42.27 -34.87 -26.37
CA VAL A 240 43.03 -34.15 -27.41
C VAL A 240 44.38 -33.63 -26.89
N LYS A 241 44.41 -33.09 -25.66
CA LYS A 241 45.66 -32.61 -25.03
C LYS A 241 46.68 -33.74 -24.80
N PHE A 242 46.22 -34.98 -24.65
CA PHE A 242 47.09 -36.17 -24.54
C PHE A 242 47.59 -36.64 -25.91
N GLU A 243 46.73 -36.67 -26.93
CA GLU A 243 47.10 -37.06 -28.29
C GLU A 243 48.09 -36.08 -28.94
N GLU A 244 47.91 -34.76 -28.74
CA GLU A 244 48.85 -33.74 -29.23
C GLU A 244 50.23 -33.86 -28.58
N LYS A 245 50.32 -34.20 -27.30
CA LYS A 245 51.60 -34.41 -26.60
C LYS A 245 52.31 -35.71 -26.99
N ALA A 246 51.55 -36.76 -27.31
CA ALA A 246 52.11 -38.03 -27.77
C ALA A 246 52.64 -37.95 -29.22
N GLY A 247 52.08 -37.05 -30.06
CA GLY A 247 52.54 -36.83 -31.43
C GLY A 247 53.86 -36.06 -31.54
N VAL A 248 54.17 -35.17 -30.60
CA VAL A 248 55.38 -34.31 -30.62
C VAL A 248 56.64 -35.05 -30.10
N THR A 249 56.49 -36.25 -29.53
CA THR A 249 57.63 -37.06 -29.03
C THR A 249 58.16 -38.07 -30.06
N ASN A 250 57.61 -38.09 -31.28
CA ASN A 250 58.04 -38.94 -32.38
C ASN A 250 58.59 -38.11 -33.57
N GLU A 251 59.52 -37.20 -33.29
CA GLU A 251 60.45 -36.62 -34.28
C GLU A 251 61.90 -36.72 -33.80
#